data_AF-A0A2W5EDP3-F1
#
_entry.id   AF-A0A2W5EDP3-F1
#
_cell.length_a   1.000
_cell.length_b   1.000
_cell.length_c   1.000
_cell.angle_alpha   90.00
_cell.angle_beta   90.00
_cell.angle_gamma   90.00
#
_symmetry.space_group_name_H-M   'P 1'
#
loop_
_entity.id
_entity.type
_entity.pdbx_description
1 polymer ?
#
loop_
_entity_poly.entity_id
_entity_poly.type
_entity_poly.pdbx_seq_one_letter_code
_entity_poly.pdbx_strand_id
1 'polypeptide(L)'
;AWLFLYLCMFASILAILMPHNPNRIQLRNNFVIERFRFHKRRNPKWEIVYIIEAVADDVFLEPTTVAKILKTHKYEVHCPQTVKKAS
;
A
#
# COMPACT_ATOMS: atom_id res chain seq x y z
N ALA A 1 37.82 -22.58 15.46
CA ALA A 1 36.98 -22.92 14.30
C ALA A 1 35.47 -22.93 14.63
N TRP A 2 35.02 -23.55 15.74
CA TRP A 2 33.60 -23.67 16.09
C TRP A 2 32.86 -22.36 16.44
N LEU A 3 33.57 -21.37 17.00
CA LEU A 3 33.00 -20.06 17.34
C LEU A 3 32.60 -19.21 16.13
N PHE A 4 33.29 -19.40 14.99
CA PHE A 4 33.03 -18.64 13.77
C PHE A 4 31.74 -19.11 13.07
N LEU A 5 31.45 -20.42 13.16
CA LEU A 5 30.21 -21.01 12.62
C LEU A 5 28.96 -20.55 13.37
N TYR A 6 29.05 -20.33 14.68
CA TYR A 6 27.94 -19.79 15.48
C TYR A 6 27.60 -18.34 15.11
N LEU A 7 28.62 -17.52 14.83
CA LEU A 7 28.43 -16.12 14.41
C LEU A 7 27.71 -16.00 13.06
N CYS A 8 28.04 -16.86 12.10
CA CYS A 8 27.34 -16.90 10.80
C CYS A 8 25.89 -17.39 10.90
N MET A 9 25.61 -18.36 11.78
CA MET A 9 24.24 -18.81 12.03
C MET A 9 23.40 -17.72 12.71
N PHE A 10 23.97 -16.96 13.63
CA PHE A 10 23.28 -15.84 14.29
C PHE A 10 22.97 -14.68 13.32
N ALA A 11 23.90 -14.33 12.44
CA ALA A 11 23.68 -13.30 11.42
C ALA A 11 22.57 -13.67 10.43
N SER A 12 22.44 -14.95 10.08
CA SER A 12 21.38 -15.46 9.20
C SER A 12 20.00 -15.39 9.87
N ILE A 13 19.92 -15.63 11.19
CA ILE A 13 18.67 -15.52 11.95
C ILE A 13 18.25 -14.05 12.12
N LEU A 14 19.20 -13.12 12.33
CA LEU A 14 18.92 -11.67 12.42
C LEU A 14 18.42 -11.07 11.10
N ALA A 15 18.93 -11.53 9.95
CA ALA A 15 18.44 -11.11 8.64
C ALA A 15 17.00 -11.61 8.35
N ILE A 16 16.63 -12.78 8.89
CA ILE A 16 15.28 -13.35 8.80
C ILE A 16 14.32 -12.69 9.81
N LEU A 17 14.84 -12.07 10.88
CA LEU A 17 14.02 -11.36 11.88
C LEU A 17 13.60 -9.94 11.45
N MET A 18 14.14 -9.40 10.35
CA MET A 18 13.73 -8.11 9.77
C MET A 18 13.17 -8.18 8.34
N PRO A 19 12.10 -8.95 8.01
CA PRO A 19 11.41 -8.81 6.73
C PRO A 19 10.21 -7.84 6.82
N HIS A 20 9.79 -7.43 8.01
CA HIS A 20 8.57 -6.64 8.22
C HIS A 20 8.80 -5.60 9.29
N ASN A 21 9.35 -4.44 8.94
CA ASN A 21 9.28 -3.31 9.84
C ASN A 21 7.87 -2.70 9.70
N PRO A 22 6.94 -2.93 10.65
CA PRO A 22 5.55 -2.47 10.54
C PRO A 22 5.48 -0.96 10.34
N ASN A 23 6.46 -0.21 10.87
CA ASN A 23 6.57 1.23 10.71
C ASN A 23 6.75 1.67 9.24
N ARG A 24 7.49 0.90 8.42
CA ARG A 24 7.67 1.22 6.99
C ARG A 24 6.38 0.99 6.20
N ILE A 25 5.67 -0.09 6.51
CA ILE A 25 4.38 -0.41 5.88
C ILE A 25 3.33 0.64 6.28
N GLN A 26 3.32 1.03 7.55
CA GLN A 26 2.39 2.03 8.07
C GLN A 26 2.66 3.42 7.51
N LEU A 27 3.93 3.82 7.37
CA LEU A 27 4.30 5.09 6.75
C LEU A 27 3.90 5.15 5.26
N ARG A 28 4.09 4.05 4.51
CA ARG A 28 3.61 3.94 3.13
C ARG A 28 2.08 4.05 3.05
N ASN A 29 1.35 3.37 3.93
CA ASN A 29 -0.10 3.43 3.95
C ASN A 29 -0.62 4.84 4.28
N ASN A 30 0.01 5.54 5.22
CA ASN A 30 -0.32 6.93 5.55
C ASN A 30 -0.11 7.85 4.34
N PHE A 31 1.00 7.67 3.61
CA PHE A 31 1.28 8.45 2.40
C PHE A 31 0.21 8.25 1.30
N VAL A 32 -0.20 7.00 1.06
CA VAL A 32 -1.29 6.66 0.12
C VAL A 32 -2.59 7.38 0.50
N ILE A 33 -2.92 7.41 1.80
CA ILE A 33 -4.14 8.06 2.31
C ILE A 33 -4.08 9.58 2.15
N GLU A 34 -2.93 10.19 2.40
CA GLU A 34 -2.74 11.64 2.20
C GLU A 34 -2.90 12.02 0.73
N ARG A 35 -2.29 11.27 -0.19
CA ARG A 35 -2.45 11.49 -1.64
C ARG A 35 -3.90 11.30 -2.07
N PHE A 36 -4.59 10.29 -1.56
CA PHE A 36 -6.01 10.09 -1.83
C PHE A 36 -6.87 11.28 -1.36
N ARG A 37 -6.62 11.79 -0.14
CA ARG A 37 -7.30 12.99 0.38
C ARG A 37 -7.01 14.22 -0.47
N PHE A 38 -5.77 14.38 -0.91
CA PHE A 38 -5.37 15.49 -1.77
C PHE A 38 -6.14 15.48 -3.10
N HIS A 39 -6.16 14.36 -3.81
CA HIS A 39 -6.89 14.23 -5.07
C HIS A 39 -8.39 14.36 -4.90
N LYS A 40 -8.98 13.81 -3.83
CA LYS A 40 -10.42 13.97 -3.54
C LYS A 40 -10.81 15.42 -3.27
N ARG A 41 -9.96 16.20 -2.59
CA ARG A 41 -10.20 17.64 -2.36
C ARG A 41 -10.03 18.46 -3.64
N ARG A 42 -9.01 18.16 -4.44
CA ARG A 42 -8.70 18.89 -5.67
C ARG A 42 -9.69 18.60 -6.78
N ASN A 43 -10.19 17.36 -6.85
CA ASN A 43 -11.07 16.87 -7.90
C ASN A 43 -12.36 16.25 -7.31
N PRO A 44 -13.26 17.04 -6.70
CA PRO A 44 -14.44 16.52 -6.01
C PRO A 44 -15.47 15.86 -6.93
N LYS A 45 -15.41 16.12 -8.25
CA LYS A 45 -16.30 15.53 -9.26
C LYS A 45 -15.76 14.21 -9.83
N TRP A 46 -14.52 13.84 -9.53
CA TRP A 46 -13.95 12.59 -10.03
C TRP A 46 -14.58 11.40 -9.31
N GLU A 47 -14.86 10.35 -10.07
CA GLU A 47 -15.23 9.07 -9.48
C GLU A 47 -14.06 8.51 -8.67
N ILE A 48 -14.38 7.73 -7.64
CA ILE A 48 -13.38 7.17 -6.72
C ILE A 48 -12.35 6.31 -7.47
N VAL A 49 -12.75 5.63 -8.55
CA VAL A 49 -11.86 4.80 -9.37
C VAL A 49 -10.74 5.63 -10.00
N TYR A 50 -11.06 6.76 -10.62
CA TYR A 50 -10.06 7.66 -11.21
C TYR A 50 -9.14 8.27 -10.16
N ILE A 51 -9.66 8.55 -8.96
CA ILE A 51 -8.84 9.03 -7.84
C ILE A 51 -7.86 7.93 -7.39
N ILE A 52 -8.28 6.66 -7.37
CA ILE A 52 -7.41 5.53 -7.01
C ILE A 52 -6.32 5.32 -8.05
N GLU A 53 -6.65 5.40 -9.34
CA GLU A 53 -5.67 5.30 -10.44
C GLU A 53 -4.62 6.42 -10.35
N ALA A 54 -5.04 7.67 -10.14
CA ALA A 54 -4.11 8.78 -9.98
C ALA A 54 -3.19 8.63 -8.74
N VAL A 55 -3.72 8.09 -7.63
CA VAL A 55 -2.91 7.80 -6.43
C VAL A 55 -1.95 6.65 -6.68
N ALA A 56 -2.39 5.61 -7.41
CA ALA A 56 -1.58 4.47 -7.78
C ALA A 56 -0.35 4.89 -8.61
N ASP A 57 -0.56 5.77 -9.59
CA ASP A 57 0.51 6.37 -10.39
C ASP A 57 1.47 7.21 -9.53
N ASP A 58 0.94 8.05 -8.62
CA ASP A 58 1.75 8.90 -7.73
C ASP A 58 2.66 8.11 -6.79
N VAL A 59 2.17 6.97 -6.28
CA VAL A 59 2.84 6.17 -5.26
C VAL A 59 3.53 4.93 -5.82
N PHE A 60 3.52 4.77 -7.15
CA PHE A 60 4.08 3.62 -7.88
C PHE A 60 3.59 2.27 -7.32
N LEU A 61 2.29 2.17 -7.04
CA LEU A 61 1.63 0.94 -6.59
C LEU A 61 0.52 0.54 -7.55
N GLU A 62 0.12 -0.73 -7.54
CA GLU A 62 -1.07 -1.13 -8.29
C GLU A 62 -2.35 -0.50 -7.70
N PRO A 63 -3.32 -0.09 -8.55
CA PRO A 63 -4.62 0.42 -8.10
C PRO A 63 -5.35 -0.51 -7.13
N THR A 64 -5.22 -1.83 -7.34
CA THR A 64 -5.80 -2.87 -6.48
C THR A 64 -5.20 -2.84 -5.06
N THR A 65 -3.91 -2.54 -4.94
CA THR A 65 -3.20 -2.43 -3.66
C THR A 65 -3.60 -1.16 -2.93
N VAL A 66 -3.71 -0.05 -3.64
CA VAL A 66 -4.23 1.22 -3.11
C VAL A 66 -5.66 1.04 -2.59
N ALA A 67 -6.54 0.41 -3.36
CA ALA A 67 -7.91 0.13 -2.96
C ALA A 67 -7.98 -0.76 -1.70
N LYS A 68 -7.13 -1.79 -1.58
CA LYS A 68 -7.02 -2.61 -0.37
C LYS A 68 -6.60 -1.79 0.84
N ILE A 69 -5.57 -0.94 0.72
CA ILE A 69 -5.09 -0.08 1.81
C ILE A 69 -6.20 0.87 2.29
N LEU A 70 -6.90 1.51 1.34
CA LEU A 70 -8.00 2.42 1.66
C LEU A 70 -9.17 1.71 2.35
N LYS A 71 -9.53 0.50 1.89
CA LYS A 71 -10.56 -0.34 2.51
C LYS A 71 -10.19 -0.75 3.94
N THR A 72 -8.92 -1.11 4.19
CA THR A 72 -8.43 -1.45 5.54
C THR A 72 -8.53 -0.27 6.51
N HIS A 73 -8.42 0.98 6.03
CA HIS A 73 -8.51 2.19 6.86
C HIS A 73 -9.92 2.78 6.96
N LYS A 74 -10.96 1.98 6.69
CA LYS A 74 -12.38 2.39 6.74
C LYS A 74 -12.73 3.59 5.87
N TYR A 75 -11.91 3.93 4.87
CA TYR A 75 -12.43 4.72 3.76
C TYR A 75 -13.37 3.78 3.01
N GLU A 76 -14.67 4.10 3.02
CA GLU A 76 -15.66 3.44 2.18
C GLU A 76 -15.35 3.74 0.72
N VAL A 77 -14.34 3.05 0.20
CA VAL A 77 -14.13 2.88 -1.22
C VAL A 77 -15.15 1.81 -1.61
N HIS A 78 -16.34 2.27 -2.00
CA HIS A 78 -17.22 1.43 -2.80
C HIS A 78 -16.47 1.12 -4.09
N CYS A 79 -15.74 0.00 -4.06
CA CYS A 79 -15.18 -0.60 -5.25
C CYS A 79 -16.39 -1.00 -6.09
N PRO A 80 -16.67 -0.34 -7.23
CA PRO A 80 -17.75 -0.81 -8.08
C PRO A 80 -17.37 -2.22 -8.49
N GLN A 81 -18.19 -3.19 -8.08
CA GLN A 81 -18.15 -4.53 -8.66
C GLN A 81 -18.20 -4.33 -10.17
N THR A 82 -17.09 -4.68 -10.84
CA THR A 82 -16.97 -4.90 -12.29
C THR A 82 -18.21 -4.44 -13.05
N VAL A 83 -18.27 -3.15 -13.39
CA VAL A 83 -19.26 -2.68 -14.35
C VAL A 83 -18.87 -3.36 -15.66
N LYS A 84 -19.66 -4.38 -16.06
CA LYS A 84 -19.56 -4.95 -17.40
C LYS A 84 -19.67 -3.77 -18.37
N LYS A 85 -18.67 -3.64 -19.25
CA LYS A 85 -18.69 -2.72 -20.39
C LYS A 85 -20.06 -2.86 -21.05
N ALA A 86 -20.86 -1.81 -21.03
CA ALA A 86 -22.01 -1.72 -21.90
C ALA A 86 -21.44 -1.58 -23.32
N SER A 87 -21.57 -2.66 -24.08
CA SER A 87 -21.51 -2.68 -25.55
C SER A 87 -22.66 -1.90 -26.15
#